data_AF-A0A1C7N521-F1
#
_entry.id   AF-A0A1C7N521-F1
#
_cell.length_a   1.000
_cell.length_b   1.000
_cell.length_c   1.000
_cell.angle_alpha   90.00
_cell.angle_beta   90.00
_cell.angle_gamma   90.00
#
_symmetry.space_group_name_H-M   'P 1'
#
loop_
_entity.id
_entity.type
_entity.pdbx_description
1 polymer ?
#
loop_
_entity_poly.entity_id
_entity_poly.type
_entity_poly.pdbx_seq_one_letter_code
_entity_poly.pdbx_strand_id
1 'polypeptide(L)'
;MLSVEGIAWTIYGIIVLVSLKTASTIALFTRYFQNKYESEFFATLVTILALGLVFSSLVLLPVDILLVSSTVDQTRGLKKEWATPDVVDSMTFNLTLVYYVSYGLITIFSFILIPFAYFFYEELDEEETLSDRIFGALKYTSFFVIISILLSMFGLFLKPTTKTPKIDLDWFKKLLTDSNGEKAISFLVACLVLLGMLVFITYTASGLSLLPIRMIKGRQGIDAEIEDVENRLTATKERQRVLKSRYSNRSIPAREQRELEELEDQERILARRLRTIQQDKTSFWQRTLSYFRPFEFLLGLFLLCVTLVLIVSIFLTIVDKIAYSLCGSQCGYVINHPNLFNPINYIFVKLSKIFLLDYVFMVGLILYFFLATMTGIIEIGIRFLWIVLYRIRKGSTAPQGLLVSAVLLTLS
;
A
#
# COMPACT_ATOMS: atom_id res chain seq x y z
N MET A 1 0.14 -20.77 -30.20
CA MET A 1 1.12 -19.84 -30.79
C MET A 1 0.72 -18.40 -30.45
N LEU A 2 -0.27 -17.78 -31.10
CA LEU A 2 -0.88 -16.50 -30.65
C LEU A 2 -1.78 -16.64 -29.41
N SER A 3 -2.27 -17.85 -29.11
CA SER A 3 -3.28 -18.05 -28.08
C SER A 3 -2.75 -17.80 -26.67
N VAL A 4 -1.59 -18.30 -26.26
CA VAL A 4 -1.15 -18.18 -24.85
C VAL A 4 -0.64 -16.77 -24.54
N GLU A 5 0.19 -16.20 -25.41
CA GLU A 5 0.65 -14.81 -25.28
C GLU A 5 -0.52 -13.83 -25.41
N GLY A 6 -1.40 -14.04 -26.40
CA GLY A 6 -2.64 -13.27 -26.55
C GLY A 6 -3.58 -13.42 -25.35
N ILE A 7 -3.73 -14.62 -24.78
CA ILE A 7 -4.50 -14.84 -23.54
C ILE A 7 -3.85 -14.11 -22.36
N ALA A 8 -2.52 -14.16 -22.21
CA ALA A 8 -1.81 -13.46 -21.13
C ALA A 8 -2.00 -11.94 -21.23
N TRP A 9 -1.81 -11.36 -22.42
CA TRP A 9 -1.99 -9.92 -22.65
C TRP A 9 -3.45 -9.49 -22.64
N THR A 10 -4.39 -10.34 -23.04
CA THR A 10 -5.82 -10.05 -22.91
C THR A 10 -6.27 -10.15 -21.47
N ILE A 11 -5.79 -11.12 -20.68
CA ILE A 11 -6.02 -11.18 -19.24
C ILE A 11 -5.42 -9.94 -18.58
N TYR A 12 -4.17 -9.57 -18.90
CA TYR A 12 -3.55 -8.34 -18.43
C TYR A 12 -4.39 -7.12 -18.80
N GLY A 13 -4.75 -6.96 -20.07
CA GLY A 13 -5.56 -5.87 -20.58
C GLY A 13 -6.96 -5.82 -19.94
N ILE A 14 -7.60 -6.96 -19.71
CA ILE A 14 -8.88 -7.06 -18.99
C ILE A 14 -8.69 -6.66 -17.54
N ILE A 15 -7.66 -7.13 -16.85
CA ILE A 15 -7.42 -6.78 -15.45
C ILE A 15 -7.02 -5.30 -15.33
N VAL A 16 -6.28 -4.74 -16.27
CA VAL A 16 -5.96 -3.31 -16.33
C VAL A 16 -7.20 -2.49 -16.68
N LEU A 17 -8.04 -2.94 -17.61
CA LEU A 17 -9.31 -2.28 -17.91
C LEU A 17 -10.31 -2.42 -16.77
N VAL A 18 -10.28 -3.51 -16.02
CA VAL A 18 -11.02 -3.70 -14.79
C VAL A 18 -10.42 -2.83 -13.70
N SER A 19 -9.10 -2.71 -13.56
CA SER A 19 -8.45 -1.85 -12.57
C SER A 19 -8.75 -0.36 -12.83
N LEU A 20 -8.81 0.02 -14.11
CA LEU A 20 -9.21 1.34 -14.59
C LEU A 20 -10.73 1.56 -14.58
N LYS A 21 -11.59 0.56 -14.84
CA LYS A 21 -13.05 0.66 -14.61
C LYS A 21 -13.37 0.67 -13.12
N THR A 22 -12.56 -0.02 -12.32
CA THR A 22 -12.50 0.11 -10.87
C THR A 22 -11.89 1.45 -10.47
N ALA A 23 -11.57 2.38 -11.37
CA ALA A 23 -11.55 3.80 -11.00
C ALA A 23 -12.87 4.19 -10.30
N SER A 24 -13.99 3.52 -10.55
CA SER A 24 -15.22 3.64 -9.76
C SER A 24 -15.09 3.11 -8.31
N THR A 25 -14.44 1.96 -8.06
CA THR A 25 -14.28 1.38 -6.71
C THR A 25 -13.03 1.86 -5.97
N ILE A 26 -11.97 2.25 -6.66
CA ILE A 26 -10.85 3.05 -6.18
C ILE A 26 -11.36 4.45 -5.91
N ALA A 27 -12.19 5.07 -6.76
CA ALA A 27 -12.89 6.31 -6.39
C ALA A 27 -13.86 6.07 -5.23
N LEU A 28 -14.49 4.90 -5.11
CA LEU A 28 -15.31 4.58 -3.94
C LEU A 28 -14.45 4.47 -2.67
N PHE A 29 -13.26 3.88 -2.78
CA PHE A 29 -12.26 3.76 -1.72
C PHE A 29 -11.68 5.14 -1.35
N THR A 30 -11.24 5.92 -2.33
CA THR A 30 -10.80 7.30 -2.17
C THR A 30 -11.92 8.13 -1.58
N ARG A 31 -13.16 8.08 -2.11
CA ARG A 31 -14.35 8.77 -1.53
C ARG A 31 -14.74 8.25 -0.15
N TYR A 32 -14.42 7.00 0.18
CA TYR A 32 -14.65 6.43 1.51
C TYR A 32 -13.72 7.06 2.55
N PHE A 33 -12.49 7.42 2.17
CA PHE A 33 -11.53 8.10 3.05
C PHE A 33 -11.57 9.63 2.93
N GLN A 34 -11.88 10.15 1.75
CA GLN A 34 -11.86 11.58 1.41
C GLN A 34 -12.92 12.36 2.19
N ASN A 35 -12.54 13.57 2.61
CA ASN A 35 -13.45 14.53 3.21
C ASN A 35 -14.52 14.96 2.18
N LYS A 36 -15.79 14.96 2.58
CA LYS A 36 -16.93 15.32 1.71
C LYS A 36 -16.98 16.81 1.36
N TYR A 37 -16.31 17.66 2.15
CA TYR A 37 -16.40 19.11 2.03
C TYR A 37 -15.19 19.75 1.33
N GLU A 38 -14.07 19.04 1.21
CA GLU A 38 -12.79 19.57 0.70
C GLU A 38 -12.30 18.80 -0.54
N SER A 39 -13.22 18.26 -1.35
CA SER A 39 -12.83 17.40 -2.48
C SER A 39 -12.44 18.21 -3.70
N GLU A 40 -11.15 18.21 -4.04
CA GLU A 40 -10.65 18.74 -5.31
C GLU A 40 -10.56 17.65 -6.39
N PHE A 41 -11.12 17.93 -7.57
CA PHE A 41 -11.20 16.96 -8.67
C PHE A 41 -9.83 16.51 -9.16
N PHE A 42 -8.89 17.45 -9.35
CA PHE A 42 -7.57 17.17 -9.91
C PHE A 42 -6.73 16.25 -9.01
N ALA A 43 -6.63 16.57 -7.71
CA ALA A 43 -5.92 15.74 -6.74
C ALA A 43 -6.53 14.33 -6.63
N THR A 44 -7.86 14.23 -6.69
CA THR A 44 -8.57 12.94 -6.67
C THR A 44 -8.26 12.12 -7.93
N LEU A 45 -8.27 12.75 -9.11
CA LEU A 45 -7.96 12.10 -10.37
C LEU A 45 -6.52 11.57 -10.39
N VAL A 46 -5.55 12.39 -9.98
CA VAL A 46 -4.13 11.97 -9.91
C VAL A 46 -3.94 10.81 -8.92
N THR A 47 -4.62 10.85 -7.77
CA THR A 47 -4.60 9.74 -6.80
C THR A 47 -5.15 8.44 -7.40
N ILE A 48 -6.28 8.50 -8.12
CA ILE A 48 -6.89 7.33 -8.77
C ILE A 48 -5.95 6.76 -9.85
N LEU A 49 -5.36 7.62 -10.68
CA LEU A 49 -4.42 7.20 -11.72
C LEU A 49 -3.16 6.57 -11.12
N ALA A 50 -2.60 7.17 -10.05
CA ALA A 50 -1.44 6.62 -9.35
C ALA A 50 -1.73 5.23 -8.76
N LEU A 51 -2.84 5.08 -8.03
CA LEU A 51 -3.24 3.77 -7.49
C LEU A 51 -3.55 2.76 -8.60
N GLY A 52 -4.17 3.20 -9.70
CA GLY A 52 -4.41 2.36 -10.87
C GLY A 52 -3.10 1.84 -11.50
N LEU A 53 -2.08 2.69 -11.57
CA LEU A 53 -0.75 2.32 -12.04
C LEU A 53 -0.06 1.31 -11.11
N VAL A 54 -0.21 1.47 -9.79
CA VAL A 54 0.28 0.48 -8.80
C VAL A 54 -0.40 -0.86 -9.03
N PHE A 55 -1.73 -0.91 -9.07
CA PHE A 55 -2.44 -2.17 -9.31
C PHE A 55 -2.11 -2.81 -10.66
N SER A 56 -1.95 -2.00 -11.72
CA SER A 56 -1.47 -2.47 -13.03
C SER A 56 -0.11 -3.14 -12.93
N SER A 57 0.82 -2.51 -12.20
CA SER A 57 2.18 -3.03 -12.00
C SER A 57 2.19 -4.31 -11.16
N LEU A 58 1.34 -4.40 -10.14
CA LEU A 58 1.18 -5.61 -9.33
C LEU A 58 0.64 -6.81 -10.15
N VAL A 59 -0.22 -6.54 -11.13
CA VAL A 59 -0.80 -7.56 -12.02
C VAL A 59 0.19 -7.99 -13.11
N LEU A 60 1.18 -7.16 -13.44
CA LEU A 60 2.22 -7.52 -14.41
C LEU A 60 3.06 -8.71 -13.91
N LEU A 61 3.26 -8.83 -12.59
CA LEU A 61 4.07 -9.88 -11.97
C LEU A 61 3.51 -11.31 -12.20
N PRO A 62 2.23 -11.63 -11.94
CA PRO A 62 1.69 -12.95 -12.31
C PRO A 62 1.67 -13.19 -13.82
N VAL A 63 1.56 -12.15 -14.65
CA VAL A 63 1.61 -12.28 -16.12
C VAL A 63 3.01 -12.67 -16.58
N ASP A 64 4.04 -12.05 -16.02
CA ASP A 64 5.45 -12.41 -16.23
C ASP A 64 5.70 -13.89 -15.93
N ILE A 65 5.31 -14.33 -14.73
CA ILE A 65 5.46 -15.73 -14.33
C ILE A 65 4.69 -16.66 -15.26
N LEU A 66 3.50 -16.26 -15.73
CA LEU A 66 2.67 -17.09 -16.58
C LEU A 66 3.30 -17.23 -17.96
N LEU A 67 3.84 -16.15 -18.50
CA LEU A 67 4.59 -16.17 -19.76
C LEU A 67 5.80 -17.09 -19.63
N VAL A 68 6.63 -16.92 -18.59
CA VAL A 68 7.83 -17.75 -18.35
C VAL A 68 7.45 -19.22 -18.15
N SER A 69 6.53 -19.53 -17.24
CA SER A 69 6.09 -20.89 -16.97
C SER A 69 5.42 -21.55 -18.17
N SER A 70 4.78 -20.79 -19.06
CA SER A 70 4.16 -21.36 -20.25
C SER A 70 5.18 -21.96 -21.22
N THR A 71 6.41 -21.41 -21.25
CA THR A 71 7.49 -21.85 -22.14
C THR A 71 8.15 -23.16 -21.69
N VAL A 72 7.99 -23.55 -20.43
CA VAL A 72 8.63 -24.73 -19.84
C VAL A 72 7.65 -25.90 -19.74
N ASP A 73 8.09 -27.09 -20.10
CA ASP A 73 7.39 -28.35 -19.81
C ASP A 73 7.64 -28.72 -18.34
N GLN A 74 6.60 -28.65 -17.51
CA GLN A 74 6.70 -28.91 -16.07
C GLN A 74 7.15 -30.34 -15.73
N THR A 75 6.96 -31.31 -16.63
CA THR A 75 7.32 -32.71 -16.38
C THR A 75 8.78 -33.01 -16.71
N ARG A 76 9.32 -32.34 -17.73
CA ARG A 76 10.69 -32.55 -18.22
C ARG A 76 11.67 -31.47 -17.78
N GLY A 77 11.17 -30.31 -17.35
CA GLY A 77 11.98 -29.12 -17.06
C GLY A 77 12.63 -28.49 -18.30
N LEU A 78 12.30 -28.99 -19.49
CA LEU A 78 12.83 -28.52 -20.78
C LEU A 78 11.87 -27.49 -21.39
N LYS A 79 12.41 -26.59 -22.22
CA LYS A 79 11.56 -25.71 -23.04
C LYS A 79 10.68 -26.55 -23.96
N LYS A 80 9.43 -26.12 -24.15
CA LYS A 80 8.52 -26.74 -25.11
C LYS A 80 9.03 -26.52 -26.53
N GLU A 81 8.69 -27.42 -27.46
CA GLU A 81 9.17 -27.38 -28.84
C GLU A 81 8.85 -26.07 -29.58
N TRP A 82 7.77 -25.39 -29.19
CA TRP A 82 7.38 -24.10 -29.76
C TRP A 82 8.14 -22.90 -29.18
N ALA A 83 8.81 -23.05 -28.04
CA ALA A 83 9.54 -21.98 -27.35
C ALA A 83 10.96 -21.83 -27.92
N THR A 84 11.06 -21.56 -29.22
CA THR A 84 12.32 -21.27 -29.90
C THR A 84 12.98 -20.01 -29.34
N PRO A 85 14.32 -19.85 -29.47
CA PRO A 85 15.03 -18.67 -28.98
C PRO A 85 14.41 -17.35 -29.46
N ASP A 86 14.11 -17.25 -30.75
CA ASP A 86 13.54 -16.03 -31.36
C ASP A 86 12.17 -15.66 -30.74
N VAL A 87 11.35 -16.66 -30.41
CA VAL A 87 10.04 -16.45 -29.77
C VAL A 87 10.21 -15.97 -28.34
N VAL A 88 11.13 -16.59 -27.60
CA VAL A 88 11.42 -16.19 -26.21
C VAL A 88 12.00 -14.78 -26.16
N ASP A 89 12.86 -14.42 -27.11
CA ASP A 89 13.42 -13.06 -27.21
C ASP A 89 12.36 -12.01 -27.55
N SER A 90 11.39 -12.34 -28.42
CA SER A 90 10.25 -11.45 -28.68
C SER A 90 9.37 -11.27 -27.45
N MET A 91 9.10 -12.34 -26.70
CA MET A 91 8.29 -12.30 -25.47
C MET A 91 8.99 -11.47 -24.39
N THR A 92 10.29 -11.69 -24.16
CA THR A 92 11.06 -10.94 -23.17
C THR A 92 11.18 -9.47 -23.55
N PHE A 93 11.34 -9.15 -24.84
CA PHE A 93 11.35 -7.77 -25.32
C PHE A 93 10.01 -7.05 -25.02
N ASN A 94 8.88 -7.67 -25.37
CA ASN A 94 7.55 -7.11 -25.10
C ASN A 94 7.31 -6.88 -23.61
N LEU A 95 7.65 -7.87 -22.78
CA LEU A 95 7.51 -7.77 -21.33
C LEU A 95 8.41 -6.68 -20.73
N THR A 96 9.67 -6.62 -21.17
CA THR A 96 10.66 -5.61 -20.76
C THR A 96 10.17 -4.20 -21.10
N LEU A 97 9.62 -4.01 -22.31
CA LEU A 97 9.02 -2.74 -22.72
C LEU A 97 7.88 -2.32 -21.77
N VAL A 98 6.98 -3.24 -21.40
CA VAL A 98 5.86 -2.94 -20.50
C VAL A 98 6.34 -2.60 -19.09
N TYR A 99 7.37 -3.28 -18.58
CA TYR A 99 8.00 -2.91 -17.30
C TYR A 99 8.63 -1.52 -17.37
N TYR A 100 9.41 -1.20 -18.41
CA TYR A 100 10.02 0.12 -18.55
C TYR A 100 8.98 1.25 -18.66
N VAL A 101 7.89 1.03 -19.41
CA VAL A 101 6.78 2.00 -19.47
C VAL A 101 6.12 2.16 -18.11
N SER A 102 5.83 1.06 -17.41
CA SER A 102 5.18 1.10 -16.09
C SER A 102 6.05 1.82 -15.04
N TYR A 103 7.33 1.47 -14.92
CA TYR A 103 8.26 2.11 -13.99
C TYR A 103 8.62 3.56 -14.39
N GLY A 104 8.67 3.85 -15.70
CA GLY A 104 8.81 5.21 -16.21
C GLY A 104 7.63 6.08 -15.83
N LEU A 105 6.40 5.55 -15.96
CA LEU A 105 5.19 6.23 -15.48
C LEU A 105 5.23 6.42 -13.97
N ILE A 106 5.64 5.40 -13.18
CA ILE A 106 5.77 5.54 -11.72
C ILE A 106 6.71 6.71 -11.38
N THR A 107 7.85 6.81 -12.08
CA THR A 107 8.80 7.90 -11.91
C THR A 107 8.18 9.26 -12.23
N ILE A 108 7.43 9.38 -13.34
CA ILE A 108 6.71 10.60 -13.71
C ILE A 108 5.65 10.96 -12.66
N PHE A 109 4.91 9.98 -12.15
CA PHE A 109 3.93 10.21 -11.09
C PHE A 109 4.59 10.69 -9.80
N SER A 110 5.68 10.05 -9.38
CA SER A 110 6.38 10.38 -8.14
C SER A 110 7.08 11.74 -8.17
N PHE A 111 7.73 12.13 -9.27
CA PHE A 111 8.52 13.37 -9.34
C PHE A 111 7.79 14.56 -9.98
N ILE A 112 6.71 14.33 -10.75
CA ILE A 112 6.03 15.38 -11.51
C ILE A 112 4.55 15.48 -11.11
N LEU A 113 3.73 14.48 -11.45
CA LEU A 113 2.27 14.62 -11.33
C LEU A 113 1.78 14.74 -9.89
N ILE A 114 2.31 13.94 -8.97
CA ILE A 114 1.86 13.97 -7.57
C ILE A 114 2.36 15.22 -6.84
N PRO A 115 3.66 15.62 -6.92
CA PRO A 115 4.10 16.89 -6.37
C PRO A 115 3.32 18.08 -6.95
N PHE A 116 3.08 18.11 -8.27
CA PHE A 116 2.28 19.15 -8.90
C PHE A 116 0.85 19.18 -8.35
N ALA A 117 0.16 18.03 -8.26
CA ALA A 117 -1.19 17.97 -7.70
C ALA A 117 -1.25 18.35 -6.21
N TYR A 118 -0.19 18.06 -5.46
CA TYR A 118 -0.06 18.43 -4.05
C TYR A 118 0.05 19.94 -3.88
N PHE A 119 0.99 20.59 -4.58
CA PHE A 119 1.20 22.05 -4.47
C PHE A 119 0.06 22.83 -5.12
N PHE A 120 -0.49 22.32 -6.23
CA PHE A 120 -1.68 22.89 -6.84
C PHE A 120 -2.85 22.88 -5.86
N TYR A 121 -3.01 21.85 -5.01
CA TYR A 121 -4.04 21.88 -3.98
C TYR A 121 -3.73 22.87 -2.84
N GLU A 122 -2.46 22.98 -2.43
CA GLU A 122 -2.07 23.87 -1.32
C GLU A 122 -2.27 25.35 -1.64
N GLU A 123 -2.06 25.75 -2.90
CA GLU A 123 -2.27 27.14 -3.38
C GLU A 123 -3.75 27.46 -3.66
N LEU A 124 -4.68 26.72 -3.06
CA LEU A 124 -6.10 27.00 -3.18
C LEU A 124 -6.51 28.13 -2.21
N ASP A 125 -6.22 29.38 -2.60
CA ASP A 125 -6.71 30.59 -1.92
C ASP A 125 -7.88 31.23 -2.70
N GLU A 126 -8.83 31.85 -1.99
CA GLU A 126 -10.07 32.40 -2.56
C GLU A 126 -9.84 33.58 -3.54
N GLU A 127 -8.66 34.20 -3.53
CA GLU A 127 -8.36 35.43 -4.29
C GLU A 127 -7.43 35.20 -5.51
N GLU A 128 -6.89 33.99 -5.72
CA GLU A 128 -5.91 33.74 -6.78
C GLU A 128 -6.51 33.29 -8.12
N THR A 129 -5.89 33.69 -9.23
CA THR A 129 -6.28 33.22 -10.56
C THR A 129 -5.73 31.82 -10.84
N LEU A 130 -6.40 31.04 -11.69
CA LEU A 130 -5.93 29.70 -12.09
C LEU A 130 -4.50 29.70 -12.67
N SER A 131 -4.11 30.80 -13.33
CA SER A 131 -2.77 30.95 -13.91
C SER A 131 -1.69 31.08 -12.83
N ASP A 132 -1.97 31.85 -11.78
CA ASP A 132 -1.04 32.06 -10.66
C ASP A 132 -0.81 30.75 -9.91
N ARG A 133 -1.89 30.00 -9.66
CA ARG A 133 -1.88 28.65 -9.06
C ARG A 133 -1.12 27.61 -9.88
N ILE A 134 -1.19 27.66 -11.21
CA ILE A 134 -0.38 26.77 -12.06
C ILE A 134 1.10 27.15 -11.96
N PHE A 135 1.41 28.44 -11.92
CA PHE A 135 2.78 28.93 -11.88
C PHE A 135 3.44 28.65 -10.51
N GLY A 136 2.73 28.83 -9.42
CA GLY A 136 3.16 28.46 -8.07
C GLY A 136 3.43 26.95 -7.97
N ALA A 137 2.45 26.13 -8.35
CA ALA A 137 2.60 24.68 -8.35
C ALA A 137 3.77 24.20 -9.22
N LEU A 138 3.98 24.79 -10.39
CA LEU A 138 5.15 24.50 -11.25
C LEU A 138 6.46 24.91 -10.59
N LYS A 139 6.51 26.06 -9.93
CA LYS A 139 7.70 26.55 -9.21
C LYS A 139 8.13 25.55 -8.14
N TYR A 140 7.21 25.05 -7.31
CA TYR A 140 7.55 24.07 -6.28
C TYR A 140 7.82 22.67 -6.84
N THR A 141 7.10 22.26 -7.89
CA THR A 141 7.35 20.98 -8.59
C THR A 141 8.74 20.96 -9.25
N SER A 142 9.25 22.11 -9.70
CA SER A 142 10.57 22.21 -10.32
C SER A 142 11.69 21.65 -9.44
N PHE A 143 11.57 21.75 -8.12
CA PHE A 143 12.52 21.17 -7.17
C PHE A 143 12.63 19.64 -7.32
N PHE A 144 11.49 18.94 -7.43
CA PHE A 144 11.45 17.49 -7.61
C PHE A 144 11.97 17.07 -8.99
N VAL A 145 11.66 17.86 -10.02
CA VAL A 145 12.18 17.65 -11.38
C VAL A 145 13.70 17.79 -11.41
N ILE A 146 14.26 18.82 -10.77
CA ILE A 146 15.71 19.03 -10.67
C ILE A 146 16.37 17.83 -9.96
N ILE A 147 15.80 17.35 -8.84
CA ILE A 147 16.29 16.14 -8.16
C ILE A 147 16.28 14.93 -9.11
N SER A 148 15.18 14.72 -9.84
CA SER A 148 15.08 13.61 -10.81
C SER A 148 16.14 13.72 -11.92
N ILE A 149 16.42 14.93 -12.42
CA ILE A 149 17.47 15.15 -13.42
C ILE A 149 18.85 14.86 -12.83
N LEU A 150 19.14 15.34 -11.61
CA LEU A 150 20.42 15.08 -10.94
C LEU A 150 20.64 13.58 -10.67
N LEU A 151 19.62 12.87 -10.21
CA LEU A 151 19.68 11.41 -10.02
C LEU A 151 19.88 10.69 -11.35
N SER A 152 19.19 11.12 -12.42
CA SER A 152 19.37 10.57 -13.77
C SER A 152 20.79 10.78 -14.28
N MET A 153 21.34 11.99 -14.10
CA MET A 153 22.72 12.31 -14.46
C MET A 153 23.69 11.42 -13.70
N PHE A 154 23.51 11.28 -12.38
CA PHE A 154 24.34 10.40 -11.59
C PHE A 154 24.26 8.95 -12.08
N GLY A 155 23.06 8.45 -12.38
CA GLY A 155 22.87 7.11 -12.96
C GLY A 155 23.54 6.91 -14.32
N LEU A 156 23.55 7.94 -15.17
CA LEU A 156 24.25 7.93 -16.48
C LEU A 156 25.78 7.85 -16.33
N PHE A 157 26.32 8.57 -15.35
CA PHE A 157 27.77 8.69 -15.16
C PHE A 157 28.36 7.66 -14.19
N LEU A 158 27.53 6.90 -13.48
CA LEU A 158 27.96 5.85 -12.58
C LEU A 158 28.57 4.69 -13.39
N LYS A 159 29.90 4.56 -13.32
CA LYS A 159 30.62 3.40 -13.85
C LYS A 159 30.87 2.41 -12.71
N PRO A 160 30.53 1.11 -12.87
CA PRO A 160 30.91 0.11 -11.87
C PRO A 160 32.44 0.09 -11.74
N THR A 161 32.94 0.31 -10.53
CA THR A 161 34.38 0.46 -10.24
C THR A 161 35.09 -0.87 -10.03
N THR A 162 34.37 -1.98 -9.90
CA THR A 162 34.93 -3.30 -9.64
C THR A 162 34.92 -4.18 -10.89
N LYS A 163 36.07 -4.76 -11.23
CA LYS A 163 36.13 -5.91 -12.12
C LYS A 163 35.39 -7.04 -11.42
N THR A 164 34.29 -7.50 -12.00
CA THR A 164 33.56 -8.66 -11.49
C THR A 164 34.54 -9.85 -11.42
N PRO A 165 34.53 -10.65 -10.34
CA PRO A 165 35.25 -11.92 -10.34
C PRO A 165 34.81 -12.75 -11.55
N LYS A 166 35.68 -13.62 -12.07
CA LYS A 166 35.46 -14.50 -13.24
C LYS A 166 34.34 -15.52 -12.99
N ILE A 167 33.13 -15.03 -12.84
CA ILE A 167 31.89 -15.78 -12.73
C ILE A 167 31.01 -15.23 -13.84
N ASP A 168 30.33 -16.13 -14.53
CA ASP A 168 29.52 -15.92 -15.73
C ASP A 168 28.26 -15.07 -15.42
N LEU A 169 28.48 -13.84 -14.98
CA LEU A 169 27.48 -12.81 -14.71
C LEU A 169 27.26 -11.93 -15.94
N ASP A 170 27.50 -12.48 -17.13
CA ASP A 170 27.33 -11.78 -18.40
C ASP A 170 25.89 -11.26 -18.57
N TRP A 171 24.89 -11.92 -17.97
CA TRP A 171 23.51 -11.43 -17.93
C TRP A 171 23.36 -10.13 -17.11
N PHE A 172 24.00 -10.03 -15.94
CA PHE A 172 23.94 -8.85 -15.06
C PHE A 172 24.76 -7.69 -15.65
N LYS A 173 25.90 -8.03 -16.26
CA LYS A 173 26.71 -7.07 -17.00
C LYS A 173 25.97 -6.53 -18.22
N LYS A 174 25.30 -7.38 -19.01
CA LYS A 174 24.53 -6.95 -20.18
C LYS A 174 23.37 -6.02 -19.78
N LEU A 175 22.66 -6.35 -18.70
CA LEU A 175 21.60 -5.51 -18.11
C LEU A 175 22.11 -4.14 -17.63
N LEU A 176 23.37 -4.06 -17.17
CA LEU A 176 24.00 -2.81 -16.75
C LEU A 176 24.75 -2.08 -17.87
N THR A 177 24.94 -2.69 -19.05
CA THR A 177 25.83 -2.14 -20.09
C THR A 177 25.09 -1.78 -21.38
N ASP A 178 23.93 -2.38 -21.65
CA ASP A 178 23.07 -1.98 -22.76
C ASP A 178 22.35 -0.66 -22.48
N SER A 179 22.44 0.25 -23.46
CA SER A 179 21.97 1.64 -23.52
C SER A 179 22.24 2.55 -22.29
N ASN A 180 22.76 3.77 -22.53
CA ASN A 180 22.99 4.71 -21.43
C ASN A 180 21.68 5.14 -20.75
N GLY A 181 20.56 5.19 -21.49
CA GLY A 181 19.25 5.53 -20.94
C GLY A 181 18.71 4.52 -19.93
N GLU A 182 18.91 3.22 -20.17
CA GLU A 182 18.47 2.15 -19.25
C GLU A 182 19.18 2.23 -17.90
N LYS A 183 20.47 2.58 -17.87
CA LYS A 183 21.23 2.82 -16.63
C LYS A 183 20.61 3.93 -15.79
N ALA A 184 20.22 5.04 -16.43
CA ALA A 184 19.63 6.20 -15.78
C ALA A 184 18.30 5.85 -15.10
N ILE A 185 17.42 5.18 -15.85
CA ILE A 185 16.09 4.77 -15.37
C ILE A 185 16.24 3.73 -14.25
N SER A 186 17.11 2.72 -14.43
CA SER A 186 17.35 1.68 -13.43
C SER A 186 17.89 2.26 -12.12
N PHE A 187 18.78 3.26 -12.20
CA PHE A 187 19.30 3.95 -11.02
C PHE A 187 18.21 4.77 -10.31
N LEU A 188 17.39 5.53 -11.05
CA LEU A 188 16.24 6.26 -10.49
C LEU A 188 15.28 5.32 -9.76
N VAL A 189 14.91 4.21 -10.40
CA VAL A 189 14.04 3.19 -9.80
C VAL A 189 14.71 2.60 -8.55
N ALA A 190 16.02 2.33 -8.56
CA ALA A 190 16.73 1.86 -7.38
C ALA A 190 16.69 2.86 -6.21
N CYS A 191 16.79 4.17 -6.48
CA CYS A 191 16.62 5.20 -5.45
C CYS A 191 15.18 5.21 -4.89
N LEU A 192 14.17 5.07 -5.74
CA LEU A 192 12.78 4.97 -5.31
C LEU A 192 12.53 3.71 -4.48
N VAL A 193 13.09 2.56 -4.87
CA VAL A 193 13.03 1.31 -4.11
C VAL A 193 13.71 1.46 -2.75
N LEU A 194 14.86 2.15 -2.67
CA LEU A 194 15.53 2.41 -1.40
C LEU A 194 14.64 3.23 -0.45
N LEU A 195 13.95 4.25 -0.96
CA LEU A 195 12.96 5.00 -0.20
C LEU A 195 11.78 4.10 0.19
N GLY A 196 11.29 3.29 -0.77
CA GLY A 196 10.26 2.28 -0.59
C GLY A 196 10.57 1.29 0.53
N MET A 197 11.83 0.88 0.69
CA MET A 197 12.25 0.01 1.79
C MET A 197 12.05 0.66 3.16
N LEU A 198 12.25 1.98 3.30
CA LEU A 198 11.94 2.69 4.54
C LEU A 198 10.43 2.69 4.83
N VAL A 199 9.60 2.89 3.80
CA VAL A 199 8.14 2.78 3.89
C VAL A 199 7.74 1.35 4.26
N PHE A 200 8.40 0.35 3.68
CA PHE A 200 8.15 -1.06 3.93
C PHE A 200 8.42 -1.41 5.40
N ILE A 201 9.57 -1.00 5.94
CA ILE A 201 9.95 -1.25 7.34
C ILE A 201 9.00 -0.54 8.30
N THR A 202 8.59 0.69 8.01
CA THR A 202 7.78 1.49 8.94
C THR A 202 6.30 1.12 8.91
N TYR A 203 5.70 1.06 7.71
CA TYR A 203 4.26 0.84 7.54
C TYR A 203 3.90 -0.61 7.25
N THR A 204 4.64 -1.30 6.38
CA THR A 204 4.30 -2.68 5.99
C THR A 204 4.55 -3.66 7.13
N ALA A 205 5.72 -3.59 7.78
CA ALA A 205 6.03 -4.47 8.91
C ALA A 205 5.02 -4.31 10.05
N SER A 206 4.70 -3.06 10.41
CA SER A 206 3.67 -2.75 11.40
C SER A 206 2.29 -3.27 10.95
N GLY A 207 1.93 -3.02 9.70
CA GLY A 207 0.69 -3.46 9.08
C GLY A 207 0.48 -4.97 9.05
N LEU A 208 1.55 -5.74 8.79
CA LEU A 208 1.52 -7.21 8.80
C LEU A 208 1.12 -7.75 10.17
N SER A 209 1.52 -7.06 11.26
CA SER A 209 1.10 -7.43 12.61
C SER A 209 -0.32 -6.94 12.94
N LEU A 210 -0.64 -5.69 12.57
CA LEU A 210 -1.88 -5.03 12.98
C LEU A 210 -3.12 -5.57 12.25
N LEU A 211 -3.00 -5.87 10.96
CA LEU A 211 -4.13 -6.35 10.14
C LEU A 211 -4.77 -7.64 10.71
N PRO A 212 -4.03 -8.75 10.92
CA PRO A 212 -4.64 -9.96 11.46
C PRO A 212 -5.15 -9.77 12.90
N ILE A 213 -4.42 -9.02 13.74
CA ILE A 213 -4.85 -8.72 15.11
C ILE A 213 -6.17 -7.94 15.12
N ARG A 214 -6.33 -6.97 14.21
CA ARG A 214 -7.56 -6.18 14.09
C ARG A 214 -8.74 -7.01 13.62
N MET A 215 -8.52 -7.94 12.69
CA MET A 215 -9.55 -8.90 12.24
C MET A 215 -9.97 -9.85 13.36
N ILE A 216 -9.02 -10.33 14.17
CA ILE A 216 -9.28 -11.20 15.32
C ILE A 216 -10.02 -10.45 16.42
N LYS A 217 -9.58 -9.23 16.76
CA LYS A 217 -10.13 -8.43 17.87
C LYS A 217 -11.52 -7.87 17.55
N GLY A 218 -11.81 -7.61 16.27
CA GLY A 218 -13.15 -7.27 15.80
C GLY A 218 -13.87 -6.20 16.63
N ARG A 219 -15.13 -6.49 17.01
CA ARG A 219 -16.04 -5.59 17.75
C ARG A 219 -15.78 -5.46 19.26
N GLN A 220 -14.82 -6.16 19.85
CA GLN A 220 -14.54 -5.97 21.29
C GLN A 220 -14.29 -4.49 21.63
N GLY A 221 -13.68 -3.72 20.72
CA GLY A 221 -13.53 -2.29 20.89
C GLY A 221 -14.85 -1.51 20.89
N ILE A 222 -15.83 -1.88 20.05
CA ILE A 222 -17.11 -1.17 19.94
C ILE A 222 -18.02 -1.51 21.13
N ASP A 223 -18.12 -2.78 21.51
CA ASP A 223 -18.92 -3.16 22.67
C ASP A 223 -18.29 -2.61 23.96
N ALA A 224 -16.96 -2.60 24.08
CA ALA A 224 -16.27 -1.91 25.18
C ALA A 224 -16.40 -0.37 25.11
N GLU A 225 -16.48 0.23 23.91
CA GLU A 225 -16.74 1.66 23.75
C GLU A 225 -18.18 2.02 24.14
N ILE A 226 -19.16 1.17 23.81
CA ILE A 226 -20.55 1.30 24.28
C ILE A 226 -20.57 1.25 25.81
N GLU A 227 -19.90 0.25 26.40
CA GLU A 227 -19.82 0.09 27.85
C GLU A 227 -19.13 1.29 28.52
N ASP A 228 -18.01 1.80 27.97
CA ASP A 228 -17.32 3.00 28.49
C ASP A 228 -18.22 4.25 28.39
N VAL A 229 -18.88 4.46 27.25
CA VAL A 229 -19.80 5.61 27.05
C VAL A 229 -21.00 5.50 28.01
N GLU A 230 -21.55 4.30 28.21
CA GLU A 230 -22.67 4.05 29.13
C GLU A 230 -22.26 4.26 30.60
N ASN A 231 -21.07 3.78 30.99
CA ASN A 231 -20.50 4.01 32.31
C ASN A 231 -20.27 5.51 32.58
N ARG A 232 -19.70 6.25 31.60
CA ARG A 232 -19.53 7.70 31.70
C ARG A 232 -20.86 8.43 31.80
N LEU A 233 -21.85 8.06 30.99
CA LEU A 233 -23.19 8.65 31.03
C LEU A 233 -23.84 8.44 32.40
N THR A 234 -23.69 7.25 32.98
CA THR A 234 -24.21 6.90 34.31
C THR A 234 -23.52 7.73 35.40
N ALA A 235 -22.19 7.83 35.36
CA ALA A 235 -21.42 8.65 36.30
C ALA A 235 -21.79 10.14 36.22
N THR A 236 -21.99 10.68 35.02
CA THR A 236 -22.43 12.08 34.83
C THR A 236 -23.84 12.29 35.41
N LYS A 237 -24.78 11.39 35.15
CA LYS A 237 -26.14 11.44 35.72
C LYS A 237 -26.15 11.33 37.25
N GLU A 238 -25.29 10.50 37.83
CA GLU A 238 -25.15 10.40 39.28
C GLU A 238 -24.61 11.69 39.89
N ARG A 239 -23.59 12.30 39.28
CA ARG A 239 -23.08 13.61 39.72
C ARG A 239 -24.16 14.69 39.68
N GLN A 240 -24.92 14.74 38.59
CA GLN A 240 -26.06 15.65 38.49
C GLN A 240 -27.10 15.39 39.60
N ARG A 241 -27.43 14.12 39.90
CA ARG A 241 -28.37 13.77 40.99
C ARG A 241 -27.86 14.20 42.36
N VAL A 242 -26.58 13.96 42.65
CA VAL A 242 -25.94 14.35 43.91
C VAL A 242 -25.90 15.87 44.08
N LEU A 243 -25.61 16.60 42.99
CA LEU A 243 -25.60 18.05 43.01
C LEU A 243 -27.03 18.60 43.20
N LYS A 244 -28.01 18.09 42.44
CA LYS A 244 -29.43 18.47 42.60
C LYS A 244 -29.97 18.12 43.99
N SER A 245 -29.55 17.00 44.59
CA SER A 245 -30.01 16.60 45.93
C SER A 245 -29.42 17.46 47.05
N ARG A 246 -28.17 17.94 46.92
CA ARG A 246 -27.57 18.86 47.92
C ARG A 246 -28.32 20.17 48.04
N TYR A 247 -28.99 20.60 46.97
CA TYR A 247 -29.68 21.89 46.88
C TYR A 247 -31.19 21.74 46.66
N SER A 248 -31.81 20.62 47.06
CA SER A 248 -33.26 20.42 46.82
C SER A 248 -34.12 21.54 47.42
N ASN A 249 -33.67 22.14 48.54
CA ASN A 249 -34.40 23.16 49.30
C ASN A 249 -33.65 24.51 49.34
N ARG A 250 -32.57 24.68 48.56
CA ARG A 250 -31.73 25.89 48.54
C ARG A 250 -31.49 26.35 47.11
N SER A 251 -31.30 27.65 46.89
CA SER A 251 -30.87 28.14 45.58
C SER A 251 -29.45 27.68 45.29
N ILE A 252 -29.23 27.23 44.05
CA ILE A 252 -27.92 26.75 43.59
C ILE A 252 -27.00 27.97 43.40
N PRO A 253 -25.78 27.98 43.98
CA PRO A 253 -24.83 29.06 43.78
C PRO A 253 -24.34 29.12 42.32
N ALA A 254 -24.07 30.32 41.81
CA ALA A 254 -23.75 30.56 40.39
C ALA A 254 -22.57 29.72 39.84
N ARG A 255 -21.60 29.34 40.68
CA ARG A 255 -20.50 28.47 40.28
C ARG A 255 -20.97 27.04 39.99
N GLU A 256 -21.80 26.49 40.87
CA GLU A 256 -22.32 25.12 40.72
C GLU A 256 -23.42 25.05 39.65
N GLN A 257 -24.10 26.17 39.39
CA GLN A 257 -25.04 26.27 38.27
C GLN A 257 -24.32 26.09 36.93
N ARG A 258 -23.12 26.69 36.75
CA ARG A 258 -22.29 26.48 35.55
C ARG A 258 -21.79 25.03 35.44
N GLU A 259 -21.38 24.43 36.56
CA GLU A 259 -20.99 23.02 36.60
C GLU A 259 -22.15 22.10 36.19
N LEU A 260 -23.36 22.42 36.64
CA LEU A 260 -24.55 21.67 36.25
C LEU A 260 -24.84 21.80 34.75
N GLU A 261 -24.75 23.00 34.19
CA GLU A 261 -24.90 23.24 32.75
C GLU A 261 -23.86 22.46 31.93
N GLU A 262 -22.59 22.45 32.36
CA GLU A 262 -21.53 21.66 31.71
C GLU A 262 -21.81 20.15 31.75
N LEU A 263 -22.27 19.63 32.89
CA LEU A 263 -22.65 18.22 33.03
C LEU A 263 -23.86 17.86 32.15
N GLU A 264 -24.84 18.75 32.01
CA GLU A 264 -26.00 18.54 31.12
C GLU A 264 -25.59 18.55 29.64
N ASP A 265 -24.66 19.40 29.24
CA ASP A 265 -24.13 19.39 27.87
C ASP A 265 -23.28 18.15 27.59
N GLN A 266 -22.44 17.72 28.53
CA GLN A 266 -21.71 16.45 28.43
C GLN A 266 -22.66 15.25 28.27
N GLU A 267 -23.76 15.21 29.04
CA GLU A 267 -24.80 14.19 28.91
C GLU A 267 -25.40 14.18 27.51
N ARG A 268 -25.76 15.35 26.97
CA ARG A 268 -26.32 15.46 25.61
C ARG A 268 -25.34 14.94 24.55
N ILE A 269 -24.05 15.25 24.67
CA ILE A 269 -23.01 14.79 23.74
C ILE A 269 -22.85 13.26 23.83
N LEU A 270 -22.72 12.71 25.04
CA LEU A 270 -22.59 11.27 25.28
C LEU A 270 -23.82 10.49 24.80
N ALA A 271 -25.02 10.99 25.08
CA ALA A 271 -26.27 10.37 24.65
C ALA A 271 -26.43 10.38 23.12
N ARG A 272 -26.03 11.46 22.44
CA ARG A 272 -25.99 11.49 20.97
C ARG A 272 -25.02 10.46 20.42
N ARG A 273 -23.80 10.39 20.96
CA ARG A 273 -22.78 9.40 20.54
C ARG A 273 -23.27 7.97 20.73
N LEU A 274 -23.87 7.65 21.88
CA LEU A 274 -24.44 6.33 22.17
C LEU A 274 -25.53 5.96 21.15
N ARG A 275 -26.45 6.89 20.85
CA ARG A 275 -27.51 6.67 19.86
C ARG A 275 -26.95 6.40 18.46
N THR A 276 -25.93 7.14 18.03
CA THR A 276 -25.28 6.91 16.72
C THR A 276 -24.64 5.52 16.67
N ILE A 277 -23.92 5.12 17.72
CA ILE A 277 -23.28 3.80 17.79
C ILE A 277 -24.34 2.67 17.81
N GLN A 278 -25.43 2.85 18.55
CA GLN A 278 -26.54 1.88 18.60
C GLN A 278 -27.34 1.81 17.30
N GLN A 279 -27.58 2.93 16.61
CA GLN A 279 -28.23 2.96 15.30
C GLN A 279 -27.38 2.28 14.23
N ASP A 280 -26.07 2.50 14.27
CA ASP A 280 -25.15 1.75 13.42
C ASP A 280 -25.29 0.25 13.71
N LYS A 281 -25.36 -0.17 14.99
CA LYS A 281 -25.51 -1.57 15.41
C LYS A 281 -26.75 -2.28 14.85
N THR A 282 -27.87 -1.60 14.71
CA THR A 282 -29.15 -2.19 14.25
C THR A 282 -29.33 -2.20 12.74
N SER A 283 -28.44 -1.56 11.99
CA SER A 283 -28.51 -1.52 10.52
C SER A 283 -28.47 -2.93 9.91
N PHE A 284 -29.28 -3.16 8.86
CA PHE A 284 -29.35 -4.42 8.13
C PHE A 284 -27.96 -4.92 7.67
N TRP A 285 -27.09 -3.99 7.26
CA TRP A 285 -25.70 -4.25 6.89
C TRP A 285 -24.92 -4.90 8.04
N GLN A 286 -25.13 -4.43 9.27
CA GLN A 286 -24.44 -4.94 10.46
C GLN A 286 -24.94 -6.32 10.89
N ARG A 287 -26.21 -6.65 10.60
CA ARG A 287 -26.77 -7.98 10.81
C ARG A 287 -26.17 -9.00 9.84
N THR A 288 -26.02 -8.63 8.57
CA THR A 288 -25.34 -9.45 7.56
C THR A 288 -23.86 -9.65 7.88
N LEU A 289 -23.15 -8.59 8.31
CA LEU A 289 -21.77 -8.70 8.80
C LEU A 289 -21.63 -9.63 9.99
N SER A 290 -22.63 -9.69 10.88
CA SER A 290 -22.61 -10.58 12.05
C SER A 290 -22.51 -12.05 11.67
N TYR A 291 -23.09 -12.46 10.54
CA TYR A 291 -23.01 -13.82 10.02
C TYR A 291 -21.63 -14.18 9.47
N PHE A 292 -20.92 -13.21 8.88
CA PHE A 292 -19.56 -13.39 8.34
C PHE A 292 -18.44 -13.28 9.41
N ARG A 293 -18.78 -13.00 10.68
CA ARG A 293 -17.80 -12.86 11.78
C ARG A 293 -16.95 -14.09 12.08
N PRO A 294 -17.49 -15.31 12.22
CA PRO A 294 -16.65 -16.47 12.46
C PRO A 294 -15.65 -16.67 11.33
N PHE A 295 -16.04 -16.33 10.09
CA PHE A 295 -15.14 -16.35 8.94
C PHE A 295 -14.05 -15.26 9.02
N GLU A 296 -14.39 -14.04 9.45
CA GLU A 296 -13.42 -12.95 9.65
C GLU A 296 -12.37 -13.29 10.72
N PHE A 297 -12.79 -13.87 11.85
CA PHE A 297 -11.88 -14.33 12.90
C PHE A 297 -10.94 -15.43 12.40
N LEU A 298 -11.50 -16.43 11.70
CA LEU A 298 -10.74 -17.57 11.17
C LEU A 298 -9.76 -17.12 10.08
N LEU A 299 -10.17 -16.16 9.24
CA LEU A 299 -9.32 -15.49 8.28
C LEU A 299 -8.20 -14.68 8.95
N GLY A 300 -8.50 -13.95 10.02
CA GLY A 300 -7.50 -13.23 10.81
C GLY A 300 -6.46 -14.16 11.43
N LEU A 301 -6.89 -15.30 11.99
CA LEU A 301 -5.98 -16.34 12.51
C LEU A 301 -5.13 -16.95 11.39
N PHE A 302 -5.72 -17.25 10.24
CA PHE A 302 -5.00 -17.74 9.07
C PHE A 302 -3.93 -16.74 8.61
N LEU A 303 -4.28 -15.45 8.49
CA LEU A 303 -3.33 -14.40 8.10
C LEU A 303 -2.21 -14.23 9.13
N LEU A 304 -2.50 -14.40 10.42
CA LEU A 304 -1.47 -14.42 11.47
C LEU A 304 -0.50 -15.60 11.29
N CYS A 305 -1.00 -16.78 10.93
CA CYS A 305 -0.10 -17.90 10.61
C CYS A 305 0.74 -17.59 9.36
N VAL A 306 0.15 -16.99 8.32
CA VAL A 306 0.87 -16.59 7.11
C VAL A 306 1.98 -15.58 7.43
N THR A 307 1.74 -14.59 8.30
CA THR A 307 2.79 -13.62 8.70
C THR A 307 3.94 -14.28 9.42
N LEU A 308 3.66 -15.21 10.33
CA LEU A 308 4.70 -15.96 11.02
C LEU A 308 5.56 -16.76 10.02
N VAL A 309 4.92 -17.41 9.05
CA VAL A 309 5.63 -18.15 7.98
C VAL A 309 6.46 -17.20 7.11
N LEU A 310 5.94 -16.01 6.78
CA LEU A 310 6.68 -14.98 6.04
C LEU A 310 7.91 -14.49 6.82
N ILE A 311 7.76 -14.20 8.11
CA ILE A 311 8.86 -13.76 8.98
C ILE A 311 9.97 -14.82 9.02
N VAL A 312 9.60 -16.08 9.26
CA VAL A 312 10.57 -17.20 9.26
C VAL A 312 11.24 -17.34 7.90
N SER A 313 10.49 -17.21 6.81
CA SER A 313 11.03 -17.33 5.45
C SER A 313 11.99 -16.21 5.09
N ILE A 314 11.67 -14.96 5.45
CA ILE A 314 12.56 -13.80 5.26
C ILE A 314 13.83 -13.99 6.10
N PHE A 315 13.69 -14.38 7.36
CA PHE A 315 14.83 -14.62 8.25
C PHE A 315 15.77 -15.70 7.70
N LEU A 316 15.23 -16.86 7.31
CA LEU A 316 16.03 -17.96 6.73
C LEU A 316 16.72 -17.54 5.43
N THR A 317 16.04 -16.72 4.61
CA THR A 317 16.65 -16.18 3.37
C THR A 317 17.82 -15.25 3.67
N ILE A 318 17.71 -14.42 4.72
CA ILE A 318 18.81 -13.53 5.14
C ILE A 318 19.99 -14.37 5.64
N VAL A 319 19.74 -15.39 6.48
CA VAL A 319 20.79 -16.29 6.97
C VAL A 319 21.48 -17.00 5.80
N ASP A 320 20.71 -17.48 4.81
CA ASP A 320 21.24 -18.15 3.61
C ASP A 320 22.16 -17.20 2.81
N LYS A 321 21.72 -15.93 2.62
CA LYS A 321 22.49 -14.90 1.91
C LYS A 321 23.79 -14.56 2.63
N ILE A 322 23.78 -14.49 3.95
CA ILE A 322 24.98 -14.15 4.73
C ILE A 322 25.94 -15.34 4.77
N ALA A 323 25.44 -16.56 4.98
CA ALA A 323 26.27 -17.74 5.16
C ALA A 323 26.86 -18.29 3.85
N TYR A 324 26.13 -18.20 2.74
CA TYR A 324 26.47 -18.89 1.49
C TYR A 324 26.66 -17.95 0.29
N SER A 325 26.75 -16.64 0.49
CA SER A 325 27.09 -15.72 -0.61
C SER A 325 28.54 -15.91 -1.05
N LEU A 326 28.76 -15.96 -2.38
CA LEU A 326 30.07 -16.24 -2.98
C LEU A 326 31.10 -15.14 -2.71
N CYS A 327 30.64 -13.88 -2.68
CA CYS A 327 31.47 -12.68 -2.65
C CYS A 327 31.00 -11.66 -1.60
N GLY A 328 30.10 -12.07 -0.69
CA GLY A 328 29.62 -11.25 0.43
C GLY A 328 29.11 -9.88 0.00
N SER A 329 29.60 -8.84 0.68
CA SER A 329 29.21 -7.44 0.40
C SER A 329 29.67 -6.92 -0.97
N GLN A 330 30.74 -7.49 -1.56
CA GLN A 330 31.29 -6.99 -2.84
C GLN A 330 30.36 -7.25 -4.03
N CYS A 331 29.45 -8.21 -3.92
CA CYS A 331 28.44 -8.52 -4.92
C CYS A 331 27.02 -8.42 -4.39
N GLY A 332 26.80 -7.71 -3.28
CA GLY A 332 25.46 -7.50 -2.73
C GLY A 332 24.79 -8.78 -2.22
N TYR A 333 25.56 -9.75 -1.72
CA TYR A 333 25.06 -11.02 -1.16
C TYR A 333 24.23 -11.85 -2.16
N VAL A 334 24.61 -11.84 -3.45
CA VAL A 334 24.00 -12.70 -4.47
C VAL A 334 24.33 -14.17 -4.20
N ILE A 335 23.30 -15.02 -4.25
CA ILE A 335 23.41 -16.48 -4.12
C ILE A 335 23.09 -17.10 -5.47
N ASN A 336 23.80 -18.17 -5.85
CA ASN A 336 23.50 -18.94 -7.06
C ASN A 336 22.39 -20.00 -6.82
N HIS A 337 22.50 -20.75 -5.72
CA HIS A 337 21.53 -21.77 -5.32
C HIS A 337 21.21 -21.67 -3.83
N PRO A 338 19.91 -21.70 -3.44
CA PRO A 338 19.54 -21.67 -2.03
C PRO A 338 19.91 -22.99 -1.35
N ASN A 339 20.63 -22.92 -0.22
CA ASN A 339 21.06 -24.10 0.53
C ASN A 339 20.16 -24.36 1.75
N LEU A 340 19.58 -23.31 2.30
CA LEU A 340 18.64 -23.41 3.42
C LEU A 340 17.20 -23.59 2.94
N PHE A 341 16.43 -24.35 3.73
CA PHE A 341 15.00 -24.52 3.51
C PHE A 341 14.26 -23.20 3.71
N ASN A 342 13.48 -22.77 2.71
CA ASN A 342 12.57 -21.63 2.81
C ASN A 342 11.12 -22.13 2.70
N PRO A 343 10.28 -21.97 3.76
CA PRO A 343 8.90 -22.44 3.77
C PRO A 343 8.04 -21.90 2.62
N ILE A 344 8.12 -20.60 2.32
CA ILE A 344 7.36 -19.97 1.24
C ILE A 344 7.79 -20.52 -0.12
N ASN A 345 9.10 -20.68 -0.35
CA ASN A 345 9.59 -21.28 -1.59
C ASN A 345 9.13 -22.74 -1.74
N TYR A 346 9.12 -23.51 -0.66
CA TYR A 346 8.59 -24.87 -0.67
C TYR A 346 7.10 -24.90 -1.01
N ILE A 347 6.30 -23.99 -0.46
CA ILE A 347 4.88 -23.84 -0.81
C ILE A 347 4.74 -23.54 -2.31
N PHE A 348 5.48 -22.57 -2.86
CA PHE A 348 5.46 -22.26 -4.29
C PHE A 348 5.77 -23.49 -5.17
N VAL A 349 6.81 -24.25 -4.85
CA VAL A 349 7.18 -25.47 -5.59
C VAL A 349 6.10 -26.56 -5.50
N LYS A 350 5.35 -26.64 -4.39
CA LYS A 350 4.23 -27.59 -4.28
C LYS A 350 2.99 -27.11 -5.02
N LEU A 351 2.67 -25.82 -4.93
CA LEU A 351 1.52 -25.24 -5.61
C LEU A 351 1.70 -25.22 -7.13
N SER A 352 2.92 -25.04 -7.64
CA SER A 352 3.20 -25.02 -9.08
C SER A 352 2.90 -26.34 -9.80
N LYS A 353 2.76 -27.44 -9.06
CA LYS A 353 2.30 -28.73 -9.58
C LYS A 353 0.84 -28.71 -10.02
N ILE A 354 0.04 -27.82 -9.43
CA ILE A 354 -1.36 -27.61 -9.79
C ILE A 354 -1.42 -26.32 -10.59
N PHE A 355 -1.75 -26.46 -11.87
CA PHE A 355 -1.82 -25.33 -12.78
C PHE A 355 -2.65 -24.17 -12.18
N LEU A 356 -2.09 -22.97 -12.21
CA LEU A 356 -2.67 -21.70 -11.75
C LEU A 356 -2.63 -21.43 -10.22
N LEU A 357 -2.34 -22.42 -9.37
CA LEU A 357 -2.49 -22.24 -7.92
C LEU A 357 -1.36 -21.43 -7.27
N ASP A 358 -0.12 -21.61 -7.75
CA ASP A 358 1.04 -20.79 -7.38
C ASP A 358 0.84 -19.31 -7.73
N TYR A 359 0.19 -19.01 -8.85
CA TYR A 359 -0.18 -17.65 -9.25
C TYR A 359 -1.18 -17.02 -8.30
N VAL A 360 -2.26 -17.75 -7.97
CA VAL A 360 -3.28 -17.27 -7.03
C VAL A 360 -2.65 -17.01 -5.66
N PHE A 361 -1.75 -17.89 -5.21
CA PHE A 361 -1.03 -17.70 -3.96
C PHE A 361 -0.11 -16.47 -4.00
N MET A 362 0.61 -16.25 -5.11
CA MET A 362 1.46 -15.08 -5.26
C MET A 362 0.68 -13.76 -5.25
N VAL A 363 -0.41 -13.70 -6.03
CA VAL A 363 -1.31 -12.54 -6.03
C VAL A 363 -1.91 -12.33 -4.65
N GLY A 364 -2.28 -13.41 -3.95
CA GLY A 364 -2.73 -13.37 -2.57
C GLY A 364 -1.70 -12.76 -1.61
N LEU A 365 -0.42 -13.14 -1.73
CA LEU A 365 0.67 -12.55 -0.94
C LEU A 365 0.87 -11.06 -1.26
N ILE A 366 0.86 -10.69 -2.53
CA ILE A 366 1.01 -9.29 -2.97
C ILE A 366 -0.13 -8.42 -2.42
N LEU A 367 -1.38 -8.87 -2.58
CA LEU A 367 -2.55 -8.19 -2.03
C LEU A 367 -2.48 -8.14 -0.50
N TYR A 368 -1.95 -9.18 0.13
CA TYR A 368 -1.76 -9.19 1.57
C TYR A 368 -0.76 -8.13 2.04
N PHE A 369 0.39 -7.98 1.38
CA PHE A 369 1.34 -6.90 1.64
C PHE A 369 0.70 -5.53 1.41
N PHE A 370 -0.03 -5.34 0.31
CA PHE A 370 -0.74 -4.08 0.03
C PHE A 370 -1.79 -3.73 1.10
N LEU A 371 -2.58 -4.70 1.56
CA LEU A 371 -3.56 -4.46 2.63
C LEU A 371 -2.88 -4.19 3.97
N ALA A 372 -1.76 -4.86 4.23
CA ALA A 372 -0.92 -4.61 5.39
C ALA A 372 -0.36 -3.19 5.37
N THR A 373 0.25 -2.75 4.26
CA THR A 373 0.78 -1.37 4.11
C THR A 373 -0.32 -0.34 4.39
N MET A 374 -1.50 -0.53 3.78
CA MET A 374 -2.66 0.33 4.00
C MET A 374 -3.10 0.38 5.45
N THR A 375 -3.20 -0.77 6.12
CA THR A 375 -3.55 -0.83 7.54
C THR A 375 -2.50 -0.13 8.40
N GLY A 376 -1.21 -0.29 8.08
CA GLY A 376 -0.11 0.39 8.74
C GLY A 376 -0.21 1.92 8.62
N ILE A 377 -0.46 2.44 7.41
CA ILE A 377 -0.62 3.88 7.19
C ILE A 377 -1.85 4.43 7.92
N ILE A 378 -2.98 3.70 7.93
CA ILE A 378 -4.21 4.12 8.62
C ILE A 378 -4.01 4.21 10.14
N GLU A 379 -3.35 3.23 10.76
CA GLU A 379 -3.18 3.17 12.22
C GLU A 379 -2.07 4.12 12.71
N ILE A 380 -0.94 4.18 12.02
CA ILE A 380 0.20 5.01 12.43
C ILE A 380 -0.03 6.48 12.05
N GLY A 381 -0.73 6.73 10.94
CA GLY A 381 -0.79 8.02 10.25
C GLY A 381 0.48 8.30 9.44
N ILE A 382 0.41 9.23 8.50
CA ILE A 382 1.58 9.66 7.73
C ILE A 382 2.44 10.53 8.65
N ARG A 383 3.65 10.06 8.96
CA ARG A 383 4.62 10.76 9.80
C ARG A 383 5.86 11.12 9.01
N PHE A 384 6.38 12.31 9.27
CA PHE A 384 7.73 12.68 8.93
C PHE A 384 8.56 12.65 10.21
N LEU A 385 9.37 11.60 10.37
CA LEU A 385 10.09 11.30 11.61
C LEU A 385 9.14 11.21 12.83
N TRP A 386 9.12 12.23 13.68
CA TRP A 386 8.35 12.27 14.93
C TRP A 386 7.07 13.11 14.81
N ILE A 387 6.90 13.83 13.70
CA ILE A 387 5.78 14.75 13.48
C ILE A 387 4.71 14.04 12.64
N VAL A 388 3.47 14.08 13.11
CA VAL A 388 2.31 13.56 12.37
C VAL A 388 1.87 14.62 11.36
N LEU A 389 2.09 14.36 10.07
CA LEU A 389 1.68 15.25 8.99
C LEU A 389 0.17 15.08 8.71
N TYR A 390 -0.25 13.85 8.44
CA TYR A 390 -1.65 13.55 8.10
C TYR A 390 -2.16 12.33 8.86
N ARG A 391 -3.38 12.45 9.39
CA ARG A 391 -4.11 11.31 9.97
C ARG A 391 -5.16 10.85 8.97
N ILE A 392 -5.02 9.61 8.50
CA ILE A 392 -6.00 9.02 7.60
C ILE A 392 -7.18 8.53 8.43
N ARG A 393 -8.35 9.09 8.13
CA ARG A 393 -9.61 8.74 8.79
C ARG A 393 -10.71 8.64 7.75
N LYS A 394 -11.61 7.70 7.96
CA LYS A 394 -12.78 7.49 7.11
C LYS A 394 -13.60 8.79 7.00
N GLY A 395 -13.83 9.26 5.78
CA GLY A 395 -14.66 10.42 5.48
C GLY A 395 -14.12 11.78 5.95
N SER A 396 -12.86 11.86 6.39
CA SER A 396 -12.26 13.11 6.90
C SER A 396 -10.78 13.26 6.52
N THR A 397 -10.31 12.54 5.50
CA THR A 397 -8.93 12.66 5.01
C THR A 397 -8.86 13.76 3.96
N ALA A 398 -7.95 14.71 4.14
CA ALA A 398 -7.68 15.75 3.16
C ALA A 398 -7.11 15.15 1.85
N PRO A 399 -7.36 15.76 0.67
CA PRO A 399 -6.85 15.27 -0.62
C PRO A 399 -5.32 15.12 -0.67
N GLN A 400 -4.58 16.00 0.00
CA GLN A 400 -3.12 15.88 0.15
C GLN A 400 -2.68 14.62 0.87
N GLY A 401 -3.37 14.29 1.98
CA GLY A 401 -3.12 13.05 2.71
C GLY A 401 -3.34 11.81 1.83
N LEU A 402 -4.33 11.86 0.94
CA LEU A 402 -4.59 10.79 -0.03
C LEU A 402 -3.50 10.71 -1.11
N LEU A 403 -3.03 11.84 -1.64
CA LEU A 403 -1.92 11.89 -2.59
C LEU A 403 -0.62 11.31 -1.98
N VAL A 404 -0.27 11.74 -0.76
CA VAL A 404 0.92 11.23 -0.07
C VAL A 404 0.77 9.74 0.27
N SER A 405 -0.43 9.29 0.63
CA SER A 405 -0.71 7.86 0.81
C SER A 405 -0.49 7.07 -0.48
N ALA A 406 -0.95 7.59 -1.62
CA ALA A 406 -0.74 6.95 -2.91
C ALA A 406 0.76 6.87 -3.27
N VAL A 407 1.56 7.90 -2.96
CA VAL A 407 3.03 7.83 -3.10
C VAL A 407 3.61 6.72 -2.23
N LEU A 408 3.26 6.68 -0.95
CA LEU A 408 3.77 5.66 -0.03
C LEU A 408 3.43 4.25 -0.51
N LEU A 409 2.22 4.04 -1.02
CA LEU A 409 1.78 2.74 -1.58
C LEU A 409 2.43 2.40 -2.91
N THR A 410 2.80 3.42 -3.69
CA THR A 410 3.53 3.22 -4.95
C THR A 410 4.97 2.81 -4.69
N LEU A 411 5.55 3.27 -3.59
CA LEU A 411 6.93 2.99 -3.22
C LEU A 411 7.09 1.68 -2.43
N SER A 412 6.07 1.26 -1.68
CA SER A 412 6.05 -0.01 -0.92
C SER A 412 5.78 -1.21 -1.80
#